data_AF-A0A3R6NRT2-F1
#
_entry.id   AF-A0A3R6NRT2-F1
#
_cell.length_a   1.000
_cell.length_b   1.000
_cell.length_c   1.000
_cell.angle_alpha   90.00
_cell.angle_beta   90.00
_cell.angle_gamma   90.00
#
_symmetry.space_group_name_H-M   'P 1'
#
loop_
_entity.id
_entity.type
_entity.pdbx_description
1 polymer ?
#
loop_
_entity_poly.entity_id
_entity_poly.type
_entity_poly.pdbx_seq_one_letter_code
_entity_poly.pdbx_strand_id
1 'polypeptide(L)'
;MLIAELFTKKNSGEIARKRLKHLLIADRAGCSPELLDLIRADFLRSVSRYLEIDPGDVTLRILRTSSEQPAEVFPAVCASVPVLTLRSHLQHDIRLPI
;
A
#
# COMPACT_ATOMS: atom_id res chain seq x y z
N MET A 1 6.45 29.84 -31.51
CA MET A 1 5.48 28.72 -31.53
C MET A 1 6.00 27.40 -30.95
N LEU A 2 7.32 27.18 -30.74
CA LEU A 2 7.83 25.90 -30.22
C LEU A 2 7.58 25.63 -28.71
N ILE A 3 7.48 26.69 -27.91
CA ILE A 3 7.51 26.55 -26.44
C ILE A 3 6.18 26.02 -25.90
N ALA A 4 5.06 26.40 -26.52
CA ALA A 4 3.71 25.96 -26.13
C ALA A 4 3.49 24.45 -26.31
N GLU A 5 4.19 23.81 -27.26
CA GLU A 5 4.12 22.36 -27.49
C GLU A 5 4.83 21.54 -26.40
N LEU A 6 5.84 22.13 -25.74
CA LEU A 6 6.51 21.51 -24.59
C LEU A 6 5.61 21.50 -23.34
N PHE A 7 4.75 22.52 -23.22
CA PHE A 7 3.75 22.65 -22.14
C PHE A 7 2.41 21.96 -22.44
N THR A 8 2.31 21.22 -23.55
CA THR A 8 1.16 20.33 -23.77
C THR A 8 1.11 19.32 -22.63
N LYS A 9 -0.08 19.17 -22.05
CA LYS A 9 -0.42 18.43 -20.82
C LYS A 9 -0.06 16.94 -20.94
N LYS A 10 1.24 16.64 -20.89
CA LYS A 10 1.79 15.30 -20.89
C LYS A 10 1.78 14.81 -19.45
N ASN A 11 1.18 13.65 -19.22
CA ASN A 11 1.08 12.97 -17.92
C ASN A 11 2.46 12.68 -17.26
N SER A 12 3.57 13.02 -17.92
CA SER A 12 4.94 12.83 -17.46
C SER A 12 5.21 13.44 -16.10
N GLY A 13 4.66 14.63 -15.81
CA GLY A 13 4.81 15.28 -14.50
C GLY A 13 4.16 14.47 -13.36
N GLU A 14 2.95 13.95 -13.58
CA GLU A 14 2.26 13.12 -12.59
C GLU A 14 2.96 11.77 -12.40
N ILE A 15 3.40 11.15 -13.49
CA ILE A 15 4.15 9.89 -13.47
C ILE A 15 5.46 10.06 -12.70
N ALA A 16 6.22 11.11 -12.99
CA ALA A 16 7.46 11.42 -12.28
C ALA A 16 7.21 11.69 -10.79
N ARG A 17 6.13 12.40 -10.45
CA ARG A 17 5.73 12.67 -9.05
C ARG A 17 5.35 11.39 -8.30
N LYS A 18 4.59 10.47 -8.92
CA LYS A 18 4.26 9.16 -8.34
C LYS A 18 5.51 8.32 -8.09
N ARG A 19 6.42 8.24 -9.06
CA ARG A 19 7.71 7.53 -8.92
C ARG A 19 8.56 8.12 -7.79
N LEU A 20 8.68 9.44 -7.73
CA LEU A 20 9.43 10.12 -6.67
C LEU A 20 8.82 9.87 -5.29
N LYS A 21 7.48 9.89 -5.17
CA LYS A 21 6.80 9.58 -3.91
C LYS A 21 7.14 8.18 -3.42
N HIS A 22 7.13 7.17 -4.30
CA HIS A 22 7.51 5.80 -3.93
C HIS A 22 8.98 5.70 -3.52
N LEU A 23 9.89 6.36 -4.27
CA LEU A 23 11.31 6.39 -3.95
C LEU A 23 11.60 7.03 -2.58
N LEU A 24 10.92 8.14 -2.25
CA LEU A 24 11.09 8.81 -0.96
C LEU A 24 10.54 7.99 0.21
N ILE A 25 9.45 7.24 0.00
CA ILE A 25 8.91 6.32 1.02
C ILE A 25 9.89 5.17 1.26
N ALA A 26 10.44 4.60 0.19
CA ALA A 26 11.45 3.54 0.23
C ALA A 26 12.73 3.97 0.96
N ASP A 27 13.29 5.13 0.59
CA ASP A 27 14.45 5.73 1.24
C ASP A 27 14.21 5.95 2.76
N ARG A 28 13.05 6.50 3.11
CA ARG A 28 12.66 6.65 4.51
C ARG A 28 12.42 5.34 5.23
N ALA A 29 12.13 4.23 4.56
CA ALA A 29 11.97 2.91 5.19
C ALA A 29 13.30 2.16 5.31
N GLY A 30 14.36 2.59 4.60
CA GLY A 30 15.59 1.83 4.47
C GLY A 30 15.45 0.57 3.59
N CYS A 31 14.42 0.52 2.73
CA CYS A 31 14.14 -0.62 1.85
C CYS A 31 13.98 -0.12 0.42
N SER A 32 14.58 -0.78 -0.59
CA SER A 32 14.43 -0.33 -1.98
C SER A 32 12.98 -0.45 -2.47
N PRO A 33 12.54 0.37 -3.44
CA PRO A 33 11.22 0.24 -4.04
C PRO A 33 10.98 -1.14 -4.64
N GLU A 34 11.98 -1.75 -5.28
CA GLU A 34 11.85 -3.09 -5.86
C GLU A 34 11.58 -4.15 -4.78
N LEU A 35 12.26 -4.04 -3.64
CA LEU A 35 12.06 -4.97 -2.52
C LEU A 35 10.64 -4.83 -1.93
N LEU A 36 10.11 -3.61 -1.83
CA LEU A 36 8.74 -3.37 -1.38
C LEU A 36 7.71 -4.01 -2.32
N ASP A 37 7.93 -3.92 -3.63
CA ASP A 37 7.06 -4.53 -4.62
C ASP A 37 7.12 -6.06 -4.56
N LEU A 38 8.31 -6.64 -4.34
CA LEU A 38 8.49 -8.08 -4.12
C LEU A 38 7.74 -8.55 -2.87
N ILE A 39 7.92 -7.86 -1.73
CA ILE A 39 7.22 -8.18 -0.48
C ILE A 39 5.71 -8.12 -0.67
N ARG A 40 5.20 -7.08 -1.35
CA ARG A 40 3.77 -6.94 -1.64
C ARG A 40 3.25 -8.11 -2.48
N ALA A 41 3.96 -8.48 -3.54
CA ALA A 41 3.55 -9.57 -4.42
C ALA A 41 3.50 -10.92 -3.70
N ASP A 42 4.52 -11.23 -2.89
CA ASP A 42 4.60 -12.48 -2.13
C ASP A 42 3.58 -12.55 -0.99
N PHE A 43 3.35 -11.42 -0.30
CA PHE A 43 2.31 -11.31 0.72
C PHE A 43 0.92 -11.55 0.11
N LEU A 44 0.59 -10.87 -0.98
CA LEU A 44 -0.69 -11.03 -1.68
C LEU A 44 -0.90 -12.48 -2.13
N ARG A 45 0.11 -13.08 -2.77
CA ARG A 45 0.06 -14.48 -3.21
C ARG A 45 -0.17 -15.42 -2.03
N SER A 46 0.50 -15.17 -0.91
CA SER A 46 0.41 -16.02 0.27
C SER A 46 -0.96 -15.93 0.96
N VAL A 47 -1.49 -14.72 1.13
CA VAL A 47 -2.78 -14.51 1.78
C VAL A 47 -3.94 -14.98 0.89
N SER A 48 -3.84 -14.78 -0.43
CA SER A 48 -4.88 -15.21 -1.39
C SER A 48 -5.09 -16.73 -1.44
N ARG A 49 -4.16 -17.53 -0.90
CA ARG A 49 -4.35 -18.98 -0.74
C ARG A 49 -5.37 -19.34 0.34
N TYR A 50 -5.62 -18.43 1.28
CA TYR A 50 -6.45 -18.69 2.45
C TYR A 50 -7.67 -17.77 2.55
N LEU A 51 -7.58 -16.57 1.97
CA LEU A 51 -8.63 -15.55 2.05
C LEU A 51 -9.00 -15.07 0.65
N GLU A 52 -10.30 -14.94 0.40
CA GLU A 52 -10.82 -14.28 -0.78
C GLU A 52 -10.68 -12.76 -0.60
N ILE A 53 -9.74 -12.17 -1.33
CA ILE A 53 -9.35 -10.75 -1.20
C ILE A 53 -9.27 -10.12 -2.59
N ASP A 54 -9.51 -8.81 -2.67
CA ASP A 54 -9.19 -8.03 -3.86
C ASP A 54 -7.78 -7.44 -3.70
N PRO A 55 -6.79 -7.84 -4.54
CA PRO A 55 -5.44 -7.31 -4.48
C PRO A 55 -5.36 -5.78 -4.63
N GLY A 56 -6.33 -5.17 -5.33
CA GLY A 56 -6.40 -3.72 -5.54
C GLY A 56 -6.73 -2.94 -4.26
N ASP A 57 -7.43 -3.57 -3.32
CA ASP A 57 -7.87 -2.96 -2.06
C ASP A 57 -6.86 -3.19 -0.91
N VAL A 58 -5.82 -4.01 -1.12
CA VAL A 58 -4.83 -4.31 -0.07
C VAL A 58 -3.81 -3.18 0.06
N THR A 59 -3.68 -2.67 1.28
CA THR A 59 -2.70 -1.62 1.60
C THR A 59 -1.59 -2.18 2.49
N LEU A 60 -0.36 -2.15 1.98
CA LEU A 60 0.86 -2.54 2.71
C LEU A 60 1.72 -1.30 3.01
N ARG A 61 2.20 -1.16 4.25
CA ARG A 61 3.04 -0.06 4.71
C ARG A 61 4.17 -0.57 5.62
N ILE A 62 5.35 0.03 5.50
CA ILE A 62 6.41 -0.11 6.51
C ILE A 62 6.33 1.09 7.45
N LEU A 63 6.23 0.81 8.74
CA LEU A 63 6.24 1.79 9.83
C LEU A 63 7.51 1.60 10.65
N ARG A 64 7.96 2.66 11.33
CA ARG A 64 8.94 2.54 12.41
C ARG A 64 8.16 2.46 13.71
N THR A 65 8.38 1.41 14.48
CA THR A 65 7.79 1.24 15.80
C THR A 65 8.87 1.36 16.86
N SER A 66 8.52 1.94 18.00
CA SER A 66 9.36 1.97 19.20
C SER A 66 8.86 0.93 20.18
N SER A 67 9.77 0.14 20.75
CA SER A 67 9.49 -0.73 21.89
C SER A 67 9.19 0.10 23.15
N GLU A 68 8.49 -0.49 24.12
CA GLU A 68 8.39 0.07 25.48
C GLU A 68 9.76 0.14 26.18
N GLN A 69 10.74 -0.62 25.69
CA GLN A 69 12.12 -0.48 26.08
C GLN A 69 12.80 0.68 25.35
N PRO A 70 13.43 1.62 26.07
CA PRO A 70 13.98 2.83 25.50
C PRO A 70 15.31 2.54 24.79
N ALA A 71 15.26 2.19 23.50
CA ALA A 71 16.36 2.41 22.53
C ALA A 71 16.09 1.84 21.13
N GLU A 72 15.20 0.86 20.98
CA GLU A 72 15.12 0.12 19.72
C GLU A 72 13.92 0.56 18.87
N VAL A 73 14.22 1.36 17.84
CA VAL A 73 13.28 1.66 16.76
C VAL A 73 13.51 0.63 15.67
N PHE A 74 12.51 -0.21 15.42
CA PHE A 74 12.58 -1.25 14.38
C PHE A 74 11.49 -1.05 13.32
N PRO A 75 11.74 -1.46 12.07
CA PRO A 75 10.73 -1.44 11.02
C PRO A 75 9.69 -2.54 11.27
N ALA A 76 8.41 -2.19 11.16
CA ALA A 76 7.28 -3.10 11.20
C ALA A 76 6.48 -3.01 9.91
N VAL A 77 6.03 -4.16 9.41
CA VAL A 77 5.14 -4.23 8.23
C VAL A 77 3.69 -4.26 8.72
N CYS A 78 2.88 -3.32 8.26
CA CYS A 78 1.45 -3.26 8.53
C CYS A 78 0.66 -3.45 7.24
N ALA A 79 -0.29 -4.38 7.25
CA ALA A 79 -1.15 -4.69 6.12
C ALA A 79 -2.62 -4.50 6.50
N SER A 80 -3.38 -3.80 5.65
CA SER A 80 -4.84 -3.80 5.67
C SER A 80 -5.33 -4.67 4.53
N VAL A 81 -6.00 -5.77 4.87
CA VAL A 81 -6.48 -6.78 3.93
C VAL A 81 -7.99 -6.95 4.10
N PRO A 82 -8.80 -6.34 3.25
CA PRO A 82 -10.24 -6.53 3.30
C PRO A 82 -10.62 -7.91 2.76
N VAL A 83 -11.32 -8.69 3.57
CA VAL A 83 -11.79 -10.03 3.22
C VAL A 83 -13.18 -9.93 2.59
N LEU A 84 -13.32 -10.40 1.36
CA LEU A 84 -14.55 -10.27 0.58
C LEU A 84 -15.70 -11.09 1.18
N THR A 85 -15.43 -12.33 1.61
CA THR A 85 -16.43 -13.22 2.22
C THR A 85 -17.02 -12.66 3.52
N LEU A 86 -16.29 -11.80 4.24
CA LEU A 86 -16.76 -11.19 5.49
C LEU A 86 -17.56 -9.91 5.26
N ARG A 87 -17.38 -9.23 4.12
CA ARG A 87 -18.16 -8.03 3.78
C ARG A 87 -19.65 -8.34 3.61
N SER A 88 -20.00 -9.49 3.04
CA SER A 88 -21.40 -9.89 2.83
C SER A 88 -22.14 -10.28 4.13
N HIS A 89 -21.44 -10.85 5.10
CA HIS A 89 -22.00 -11.21 6.42
C HIS A 89 -22.24 -9.98 7.29
N LEU A 90 -21.28 -9.06 7.35
CA LEU A 90 -21.46 -7.81 8.11
C LEU A 90 -22.58 -6.93 7.54
N GLN A 91 -22.81 -6.93 6.23
CA GLN A 91 -23.93 -6.20 5.63
C GLN A 91 -25.31 -6.78 6.00
N HIS A 92 -25.39 -8.07 6.33
CA HIS A 92 -26.63 -8.69 6.81
C HIS A 92 -26.85 -8.44 8.31
N ASP A 93 -25.81 -8.46 9.14
CA ASP A 93 -25.93 -8.26 10.59
C ASP A 93 -26.20 -6.80 11.00
N ILE A 94 -25.88 -5.81 10.15
CA ILE A 94 -26.20 -4.40 10.42
C ILE A 94 -27.69 -4.09 10.15
N ARG A 95 -28.46 -5.05 9.60
CA ARG A 95 -29.94 -4.96 9.56
C ARG A 95 -30.52 -5.48 10.87
N LEU A 96 -30.14 -4.90 12.00
CA LEU A 96 -30.90 -5.06 13.24
C LEU A 96 -32.30 -4.47 13.02
N PRO A 97 -33.39 -5.23 13.24
CA PRO A 97 -34.71 -4.64 13.30
C PRO A 97 -34.75 -3.67 14.48
N ILE A 98 -35.37 -2.53 14.21
CA ILE A 98 -35.62 -1.38 15.09
C ILE A 98 -36.18 -1.85 16.44
#